data_AF-K4PM24-F1
#
_entry.id   AF-K4PM24-F1
#
_cell.length_a   1.000
_cell.length_b   1.000
_cell.length_c   1.000
_cell.angle_alpha   90.00
_cell.angle_beta   90.00
_cell.angle_gamma   90.00
#
_symmetry.space_group_name_H-M   'P 1'
#
loop_
_entity.id
_entity.type
_entity.pdbx_description
1 polymer ?
#
loop_
_entity_poly.entity_id
_entity_poly.type
_entity_poly.pdbx_seq_one_letter_code
_entity_poly.pdbx_strand_id
1 'polypeptide(L)'
;GWPCVMLASPEGARFVLVTHAHLFKPTYPKSKEKLIGPSALFFHQGHYHTLIRKLVQNSLSPDTIRRLIPDIETEVVSSLESWVSAGDVVNAFQEMKKFSSNVGILSVFGNLEGNYRDQLKENYSIVEKGYNSFPTMIRGTSYSKALLARKRIREIISEIISKRKEQRLMEKDLLGHMLNYRDEKGKTLTDEQIADNVIGVLFAAQDTTASVLTWILKYLHDDQKLLEAIKAEQMAVYEATKQGKMPLTWGQTRNMPFTHRVILESLRMASIISFTFREAVVDVEYKGYLIPKGWKV
;
A
#
# COMPACT_ATOMS: atom_id res chain seq x y z
N GLY A 1 23.60 3.69 -16.08
CA GLY A 1 23.11 2.68 -15.13
C GLY A 1 23.74 2.92 -13.77
N TRP A 2 23.39 2.13 -12.76
CA TRP A 2 24.02 2.15 -11.43
C TRP A 2 24.61 0.76 -11.16
N PRO A 3 25.87 0.65 -10.69
CA PRO A 3 26.42 -0.63 -10.22
C PRO A 3 25.56 -1.21 -9.08
N CYS A 4 25.30 -2.51 -9.13
CA CYS A 4 24.43 -3.21 -8.19
C CYS A 4 24.99 -4.59 -7.83
N VAL A 5 24.92 -4.96 -6.55
CA VAL A 5 25.28 -6.28 -6.02
C VAL A 5 24.02 -6.92 -5.45
N MET A 6 23.63 -8.10 -5.92
CA MET A 6 22.45 -8.79 -5.41
C MET A 6 22.82 -9.73 -4.26
N LEU A 7 22.19 -9.54 -3.08
CA LEU A 7 22.28 -10.46 -1.95
C LEU A 7 20.92 -11.14 -1.71
N ALA A 8 20.84 -12.45 -1.99
CA ALA A 8 19.59 -13.22 -1.90
C ALA A 8 19.56 -14.25 -0.75
N SER A 9 20.65 -14.38 0.02
CA SER A 9 20.71 -15.31 1.17
C SER A 9 20.09 -14.68 2.42
N PRO A 10 19.52 -15.48 3.35
CA PRO A 10 19.06 -14.99 4.65
C PRO A 10 20.15 -14.22 5.42
N GLU A 11 21.40 -14.70 5.37
CA GLU A 11 22.54 -14.05 6.01
C GLU A 11 22.85 -12.70 5.35
N GLY A 12 22.77 -12.62 4.03
CA GLY A 12 22.97 -11.38 3.28
C GLY A 12 21.89 -10.35 3.57
N ALA A 13 20.62 -10.78 3.59
CA ALA A 13 19.50 -9.93 3.97
C ALA A 13 19.64 -9.43 5.41
N ARG A 14 20.00 -10.30 6.36
CA ARG A 14 20.26 -9.92 7.77
C ARG A 14 21.47 -9.00 7.90
N PHE A 15 22.50 -9.17 7.08
CA PHE A 15 23.66 -8.28 7.03
C PHE A 15 23.23 -6.85 6.67
N VAL A 16 22.54 -6.69 5.53
CA VAL A 16 22.13 -5.39 4.99
C VAL A 16 21.00 -4.73 5.79
N LEU A 17 20.02 -5.50 6.27
CA LEU A 17 18.78 -4.93 6.82
C LEU A 17 18.75 -4.89 8.36
N VAL A 18 19.63 -5.62 9.04
CA VAL A 18 19.59 -5.76 10.50
C VAL A 18 20.93 -5.45 11.15
N THR A 19 21.94 -6.30 10.94
CA THR A 19 23.19 -6.24 11.72
C THR A 19 24.09 -5.06 11.34
N HIS A 20 24.12 -4.68 10.06
CA HIS A 20 24.91 -3.57 9.53
C HIS A 20 24.04 -2.53 8.82
N ALA A 21 22.76 -2.43 9.21
CA ALA A 21 21.78 -1.57 8.53
C ALA A 21 22.21 -0.10 8.43
N HIS A 22 22.99 0.41 9.39
CA HIS A 22 23.50 1.78 9.39
C HIS A 22 24.54 2.06 8.29
N LEU A 23 25.15 1.01 7.70
CA LEU A 23 26.06 1.12 6.55
C LEU A 23 25.31 1.26 5.22
N PHE A 24 23.99 1.16 5.25
CA PHE A 24 23.13 1.16 4.08
C PHE A 24 21.99 2.16 4.24
N LYS A 25 21.59 2.80 3.15
CA LYS A 25 20.39 3.66 3.13
C LYS A 25 19.40 3.20 2.06
N PRO A 26 18.08 3.38 2.26
CA PRO A 26 17.10 3.24 1.19
C PRO A 26 17.48 4.10 -0.01
N THR A 27 17.23 3.60 -1.21
CA THR A 27 17.56 4.31 -2.44
C THR A 27 16.53 4.05 -3.52
N TYR A 28 16.16 5.12 -4.23
CA TYR A 28 15.14 5.10 -5.27
C TYR A 28 15.59 6.00 -6.42
N PRO A 29 15.21 5.71 -7.67
CA PRO A 29 15.46 6.64 -8.77
C PRO A 29 14.74 7.97 -8.52
N LYS A 30 15.41 9.10 -8.78
CA LYS A 30 14.83 10.46 -8.66
C LYS A 30 13.52 10.63 -9.43
N SER A 31 13.32 9.87 -10.51
CA SER A 31 12.06 9.88 -11.27
C SER A 31 10.87 9.34 -10.47
N LYS A 32 11.10 8.28 -9.67
CA LYS A 32 10.09 7.70 -8.79
C LYS A 32 9.77 8.64 -7.64
N GLU A 33 10.81 9.25 -7.07
CA GLU A 33 10.67 10.28 -6.01
C GLU A 33 9.81 11.45 -6.47
N LYS A 34 10.03 11.97 -7.69
CA LYS A 34 9.20 13.04 -8.25
C LYS A 34 7.74 12.65 -8.48
N LEU A 35 7.45 11.39 -8.81
CA LEU A 35 6.09 10.91 -9.08
C LEU A 35 5.28 10.65 -7.81
N ILE A 36 5.90 10.06 -6.79
CA ILE A 36 5.23 9.82 -5.51
C ILE A 36 5.19 11.14 -4.71
N GLY A 37 6.34 11.77 -4.55
CA GLY A 37 6.49 13.06 -3.88
C GLY A 37 7.75 13.11 -3.02
N PRO A 38 8.52 14.21 -3.06
CA PRO A 38 9.78 14.32 -2.35
C PRO A 38 9.62 14.24 -0.82
N SER A 39 8.44 14.52 -0.27
CA SER A 39 8.18 14.40 1.18
C SER A 39 7.63 13.03 1.59
N ALA A 40 7.45 12.11 0.65
CA ALA A 40 6.88 10.79 0.96
C ALA A 40 7.85 9.95 1.80
N LEU A 41 7.31 9.28 2.82
CA LEU A 41 8.02 8.50 3.83
C LEU A 41 9.15 7.63 3.26
N PHE A 42 8.92 6.98 2.11
CA PHE A 42 9.87 6.04 1.49
C PHE A 42 11.24 6.64 1.21
N PHE A 43 11.31 7.95 0.95
CA PHE A 43 12.53 8.63 0.54
C PHE A 43 13.27 9.29 1.71
N HIS A 44 12.74 9.18 2.92
CA HIS A 44 13.26 9.84 4.10
C HIS A 44 13.88 8.86 5.10
N GLN A 45 14.73 9.40 5.97
CA GLN A 45 15.36 8.69 7.08
C GLN A 45 15.35 9.58 8.34
N GLY A 46 15.77 9.00 9.46
CA GLY A 46 15.89 9.72 10.73
C GLY A 46 14.54 10.22 11.28
N HIS A 47 14.57 11.39 11.92
CA HIS A 47 13.43 11.92 12.68
C HIS A 47 12.14 12.05 11.84
N TYR A 48 12.22 12.64 10.64
CA TYR A 48 11.05 12.82 9.79
C TYR A 48 10.42 11.49 9.36
N HIS A 49 11.25 10.51 8.97
CA HIS A 49 10.76 9.17 8.65
C HIS A 49 10.08 8.51 9.86
N THR A 50 10.70 8.54 11.04
CA THR A 50 10.12 7.96 12.26
C THR A 50 8.78 8.60 12.61
N LEU A 51 8.67 9.92 12.50
CA LEU A 51 7.45 10.69 12.73
C LEU A 51 6.33 10.24 11.79
N ILE A 52 6.56 10.30 10.48
CA ILE A 52 5.53 9.95 9.50
C ILE A 52 5.16 8.47 9.60
N ARG A 53 6.14 7.58 9.82
CA ARG A 53 5.90 6.15 10.03
C ARG A 53 4.97 5.92 11.22
N LYS A 54 5.17 6.63 12.33
CA LYS A 54 4.29 6.54 13.51
C LYS A 54 2.86 6.95 13.18
N LEU A 55 2.66 8.02 12.40
CA LEU A 55 1.33 8.45 11.96
C LEU A 55 0.63 7.40 11.09
N VAL A 56 1.36 6.83 10.12
CA VAL A 56 0.85 5.74 9.27
C VAL A 56 0.54 4.48 10.10
N GLN A 57 1.38 4.13 11.07
CA GLN A 57 1.12 2.97 11.94
C GLN A 57 -0.11 3.19 12.83
N ASN A 58 -0.31 4.40 13.35
CA ASN A 58 -1.47 4.71 14.18
C ASN A 58 -2.79 4.62 13.40
N SER A 59 -2.81 5.04 12.13
CA SER A 59 -3.98 4.87 11.26
C SER A 59 -4.26 3.40 10.93
N LEU A 60 -3.31 2.49 11.16
CA LEU A 60 -3.43 1.05 10.98
C LEU A 60 -3.44 0.29 12.32
N SER A 61 -3.75 0.97 13.42
CA SER A 61 -3.88 0.32 14.72
C SER A 61 -5.01 -0.73 14.72
N PRO A 62 -4.95 -1.77 15.58
CA PRO A 62 -6.01 -2.78 15.66
C PRO A 62 -7.41 -2.20 15.86
N ASP A 63 -7.54 -1.13 16.64
CA ASP A 63 -8.82 -0.46 16.85
C ASP A 63 -9.32 0.26 15.60
N THR A 64 -8.44 0.84 14.80
CA THR A 64 -8.82 1.43 13.50
C THR A 64 -9.21 0.35 12.51
N ILE A 65 -8.42 -0.73 12.37
CA ILE A 65 -8.75 -1.83 11.46
C ILE A 65 -10.07 -2.48 11.86
N ARG A 66 -10.33 -2.69 13.17
CA ARG A 66 -11.62 -3.21 13.66
C ARG A 66 -12.81 -2.40 13.16
N ARG A 67 -12.70 -1.07 13.13
CA ARG A 67 -13.77 -0.19 12.65
C ARG A 67 -13.97 -0.26 11.13
N LEU A 68 -12.94 -0.62 10.36
CA LEU A 68 -13.00 -0.73 8.91
C LEU A 68 -13.58 -2.06 8.42
N ILE A 69 -13.72 -3.08 9.27
CA ILE A 69 -14.19 -4.42 8.84
C ILE A 69 -15.53 -4.35 8.10
N PRO A 70 -16.60 -3.69 8.62
CA PRO A 70 -17.89 -3.65 7.94
C PRO A 70 -17.83 -2.96 6.56
N ASP A 71 -17.02 -1.90 6.45
CA ASP A 71 -16.84 -1.16 5.20
C ASP A 71 -16.07 -1.99 4.15
N ILE A 72 -15.04 -2.72 4.59
CA ILE A 72 -14.28 -3.65 3.73
C ILE A 72 -15.18 -4.81 3.28
N GLU A 73 -15.97 -5.39 4.18
CA GLU A 73 -16.95 -6.44 3.86
C GLU A 73 -17.98 -5.95 2.83
N THR A 74 -18.51 -4.74 3.03
CA THR A 74 -19.44 -4.10 2.07
C THR A 74 -18.81 -3.96 0.69
N GLU A 75 -17.55 -3.54 0.61
CA GLU A 75 -16.81 -3.43 -0.64
C GLU A 75 -16.58 -4.80 -1.32
N VAL A 76 -16.32 -5.86 -0.54
CA VAL A 76 -16.20 -7.24 -1.05
C VAL A 76 -17.54 -7.70 -1.63
N VAL A 77 -18.63 -7.57 -0.88
CA VAL A 77 -19.96 -7.99 -1.32
C VAL A 77 -20.37 -7.25 -2.60
N SER A 78 -20.22 -5.93 -2.63
CA SER A 78 -20.52 -5.12 -3.82
C SER A 78 -19.67 -5.53 -5.03
N SER A 79 -18.40 -5.86 -4.82
CA SER A 79 -17.53 -6.36 -5.89
C SER A 79 -18.05 -7.69 -6.44
N LEU A 80 -18.38 -8.65 -5.57
CA LEU A 80 -18.90 -9.96 -5.96
C LEU A 80 -20.22 -9.84 -6.74
N GLU A 81 -21.16 -9.02 -6.27
CA GLU A 81 -22.43 -8.75 -6.96
C GLU A 81 -22.21 -8.15 -8.35
N SER A 82 -21.22 -7.26 -8.48
CA SER A 82 -20.88 -6.65 -9.76
C SER A 82 -20.31 -7.65 -10.75
N TRP A 83 -19.54 -8.65 -10.29
CA TRP A 83 -19.00 -9.70 -11.15
C TRP A 83 -20.10 -10.61 -11.66
N VAL A 84 -21.03 -11.03 -10.80
CA VAL A 84 -22.20 -11.83 -11.19
C VAL A 84 -23.02 -11.09 -12.25
N SER A 85 -23.14 -9.77 -12.14
CA SER A 85 -23.91 -8.93 -13.07
C SER A 85 -23.18 -8.69 -14.40
N ALA A 86 -21.85 -8.72 -14.44
CA ALA A 86 -21.04 -8.43 -15.62
C ALA A 86 -20.85 -9.62 -16.58
N GLY A 87 -21.26 -10.82 -16.18
CA GLY A 87 -21.11 -12.08 -16.92
C GLY A 87 -20.07 -13.03 -16.31
N ASP A 88 -19.93 -14.23 -16.88
CA ASP A 88 -19.20 -15.35 -16.25
C ASP A 88 -17.67 -15.19 -16.15
N VAL A 89 -17.06 -14.24 -16.88
CA VAL A 89 -15.60 -14.11 -16.98
C VAL A 89 -15.14 -12.69 -16.65
N VAL A 90 -14.36 -12.55 -15.58
CA VAL A 90 -13.73 -11.30 -15.16
C VAL A 90 -12.20 -11.41 -15.13
N ASN A 91 -11.51 -10.27 -15.27
CA ASN A 91 -10.06 -10.24 -15.08
C ASN A 91 -9.75 -10.10 -13.58
N ALA A 92 -9.35 -11.21 -12.94
CA ALA A 92 -9.09 -11.25 -11.51
C ALA A 92 -8.12 -10.16 -11.03
N PHE A 93 -7.04 -9.89 -11.75
CA PHE A 93 -6.08 -8.86 -11.34
C PHE A 93 -6.67 -7.44 -11.38
N GLN A 94 -7.43 -7.11 -12.42
CA GLN A 94 -8.09 -5.78 -12.50
C GLN A 94 -9.14 -5.60 -11.41
N GLU A 95 -9.90 -6.65 -11.09
CA GLU A 95 -10.88 -6.62 -10.01
C GLU A 95 -10.22 -6.51 -8.63
N MET A 96 -9.15 -7.27 -8.39
CA MET A 96 -8.39 -7.17 -7.13
C MET A 96 -7.72 -5.80 -6.98
N LYS A 97 -7.33 -5.18 -8.10
CA LYS A 97 -6.77 -3.83 -8.12
C LYS A 97 -7.81 -2.76 -7.83
N LYS A 98 -9.02 -2.88 -8.38
CA LYS A 98 -10.15 -2.00 -8.06
C LYS A 98 -10.51 -2.13 -6.57
N PHE A 99 -10.67 -3.36 -6.08
CA PHE A 99 -10.92 -3.65 -4.67
C PHE A 99 -9.83 -3.05 -3.75
N SER A 100 -8.56 -3.30 -4.06
CA SER A 100 -7.46 -2.79 -3.25
C SER A 100 -7.34 -1.26 -3.26
N SER A 101 -7.61 -0.62 -4.40
CA SER A 101 -7.63 0.85 -4.50
C SER A 101 -8.76 1.42 -3.65
N ASN A 102 -9.92 0.77 -3.67
CA ASN A 102 -11.09 1.10 -2.87
C ASN A 102 -10.82 1.05 -1.37
N VAL A 103 -10.24 -0.04 -0.89
CA VAL A 103 -9.85 -0.21 0.52
C VAL A 103 -8.72 0.76 0.90
N GLY A 104 -7.78 1.03 -0.01
CA GLY A 104 -6.73 2.03 0.20
C GLY A 104 -7.28 3.44 0.41
N ILE A 105 -8.20 3.88 -0.45
CA ILE A 105 -8.89 5.18 -0.31
C ILE A 105 -9.66 5.24 1.01
N LEU A 106 -10.43 4.19 1.32
CA LEU A 106 -11.17 4.08 2.58
C LEU A 106 -10.23 4.16 3.80
N SER A 107 -9.08 3.49 3.77
CA SER A 107 -8.12 3.54 4.87
C SER A 107 -7.49 4.93 5.05
N VAL A 108 -7.37 5.70 3.97
CA VAL A 108 -6.74 7.02 3.99
C VAL A 108 -7.72 8.13 4.36
N PHE A 109 -8.92 8.08 3.78
CA PHE A 109 -9.92 9.16 3.81
C PHE A 109 -11.26 8.74 4.43
N GLY A 110 -11.38 7.54 5.00
CA GLY A 110 -12.67 7.04 5.46
C GLY A 110 -13.72 7.02 4.35
N ASN A 111 -14.96 7.33 4.70
CA ASN A 111 -16.07 7.39 3.75
C ASN A 111 -16.02 8.71 2.96
N LEU A 112 -15.32 8.67 1.83
CA LEU A 112 -15.17 9.78 0.91
C LEU A 112 -16.32 9.83 -0.11
N GLU A 113 -16.75 11.04 -0.50
CA GLU A 113 -17.73 11.23 -1.58
C GLU A 113 -17.26 10.60 -2.90
N GLY A 114 -18.20 10.03 -3.66
CA GLY A 114 -17.91 9.24 -4.86
C GLY A 114 -17.13 10.02 -5.93
N ASN A 115 -17.43 11.32 -6.11
CA ASN A 115 -16.75 12.17 -7.06
C ASN A 115 -15.23 12.27 -6.82
N TYR A 116 -14.79 12.40 -5.55
CA TYR A 116 -13.37 12.44 -5.21
C TYR A 116 -12.73 11.07 -5.34
N ARG A 117 -13.43 10.02 -4.91
CA ARG A 117 -12.97 8.63 -5.03
C ARG A 117 -12.64 8.28 -6.48
N ASP A 118 -13.51 8.61 -7.42
CA ASP A 118 -13.33 8.27 -8.83
C ASP A 118 -12.22 9.11 -9.48
N GLN A 119 -12.16 10.41 -9.19
CA GLN A 119 -11.08 11.28 -9.67
C GLN A 119 -9.70 10.84 -9.15
N LEU A 120 -9.61 10.39 -7.89
CA LEU A 120 -8.37 9.86 -7.32
C LEU A 120 -7.93 8.60 -8.06
N LYS A 121 -8.83 7.63 -8.28
CA LYS A 121 -8.53 6.40 -9.01
C LYS A 121 -8.08 6.66 -10.44
N GLU A 122 -8.80 7.52 -11.16
CA GLU A 122 -8.48 7.86 -12.55
C GLU A 122 -7.07 8.45 -12.66
N ASN A 123 -6.77 9.46 -11.85
CA ASN A 123 -5.46 10.09 -11.90
C ASN A 123 -4.35 9.16 -11.39
N TYR A 124 -4.64 8.33 -10.39
CA TYR A 124 -3.68 7.37 -9.87
C TYR A 124 -3.29 6.33 -10.92
N SER A 125 -4.23 5.82 -11.71
CA SER A 125 -3.95 4.93 -12.86
C SER A 125 -2.99 5.56 -13.87
N ILE A 126 -3.08 6.87 -14.09
CA ILE A 126 -2.13 7.61 -14.95
C ILE A 126 -0.75 7.71 -14.29
N VAL A 127 -0.70 8.00 -12.98
CA VAL A 127 0.57 8.07 -12.22
C VAL A 127 1.30 6.74 -12.27
N GLU A 128 0.59 5.64 -12.04
CA GLU A 128 1.15 4.29 -12.05
C GLU A 128 1.76 3.91 -13.41
N LYS A 129 1.05 4.18 -14.52
CA LYS A 129 1.57 3.98 -15.87
C LYS A 129 2.85 4.78 -16.12
N GLY A 130 2.92 6.00 -15.60
CA GLY A 130 4.15 6.80 -15.67
C GLY A 130 5.25 6.32 -14.74
N TYR A 131 4.89 5.80 -13.57
CA TYR A 131 5.82 5.19 -12.63
C TYR A 131 6.57 4.07 -13.33
N ASN A 132 5.88 3.15 -14.01
CA ASN A 132 6.50 2.02 -14.71
C ASN A 132 7.06 2.35 -16.11
N SER A 133 7.17 3.63 -16.47
CA SER A 133 7.71 4.07 -17.76
C SER A 133 9.12 4.67 -17.65
N PHE A 134 9.82 4.81 -18.78
CA PHE A 134 11.08 5.55 -18.82
C PHE A 134 10.83 7.04 -18.53
N PRO A 135 11.67 7.72 -17.72
CA PRO A 135 11.40 9.08 -17.25
C PRO A 135 11.71 10.18 -18.29
N THR A 136 11.16 10.05 -19.50
CA THR A 136 11.27 11.07 -20.55
C THR A 136 10.36 12.26 -20.26
N MET A 137 10.91 13.47 -20.17
CA MET A 137 10.12 14.70 -19.98
C MET A 137 9.66 15.29 -21.33
N ILE A 138 9.12 14.45 -22.21
CA ILE A 138 8.58 14.86 -23.51
C ILE A 138 7.06 14.86 -23.41
N ARG A 139 6.41 15.92 -23.90
CA ARG A 139 4.94 16.05 -23.89
C ARG A 139 4.30 14.82 -24.55
N GLY A 140 3.25 14.29 -23.94
CA GLY A 140 2.51 13.12 -24.45
C GLY A 140 3.01 11.76 -23.95
N THR A 141 4.24 11.68 -23.42
CA THR A 141 4.79 10.45 -22.82
C THR A 141 4.08 10.09 -21.51
N SER A 142 4.10 8.80 -21.14
CA SER A 142 3.50 8.30 -19.89
C SER A 142 4.04 9.03 -18.66
N TYR A 143 5.36 9.27 -18.60
CA TYR A 143 5.98 10.00 -17.49
C TYR A 143 5.51 11.46 -17.41
N SER A 144 5.47 12.18 -18.53
CA SER A 144 4.97 13.56 -18.56
C SER A 144 3.49 13.65 -18.16
N LYS A 145 2.65 12.72 -18.63
CA LYS A 145 1.22 12.65 -18.24
C LYS A 145 1.05 12.34 -16.74
N ALA A 146 1.88 11.46 -16.20
CA ALA A 146 1.87 11.12 -14.78
C ALA A 146 2.27 12.29 -13.88
N LEU A 147 3.21 13.15 -14.28
CA LEU A 147 3.53 14.36 -13.52
C LEU A 147 2.34 15.32 -13.43
N LEU A 148 1.55 15.45 -14.52
CA LEU A 148 0.33 16.26 -14.51
C LEU A 148 -0.78 15.62 -13.68
N ALA A 149 -0.96 14.29 -13.77
CA ALA A 149 -1.93 13.56 -12.96
C ALA A 149 -1.61 13.65 -11.47
N ARG A 150 -0.33 13.56 -11.09
CA ARG A 150 0.15 13.80 -9.73
C ARG A 150 -0.24 15.20 -9.24
N LYS A 151 -0.09 16.23 -10.08
CA LYS A 151 -0.49 17.60 -9.73
C LYS A 151 -2.00 17.66 -9.43
N ARG A 152 -2.83 17.02 -10.26
CA ARG A 152 -4.28 16.95 -10.04
C ARG A 152 -4.65 16.18 -8.77
N ILE A 153 -3.99 15.06 -8.47
CA ILE A 153 -4.19 14.35 -7.20
C ILE A 153 -3.88 15.27 -6.01
N ARG A 154 -2.82 16.05 -6.08
CA ARG A 154 -2.49 17.02 -5.04
C ARG A 154 -3.59 18.07 -4.87
N GLU A 155 -4.12 18.60 -5.96
CA GLU A 155 -5.24 19.57 -5.95
C GLU A 155 -6.48 18.95 -5.28
N ILE A 156 -6.85 17.73 -5.66
CA ILE A 156 -7.96 16.98 -5.03
C ILE A 156 -7.73 16.78 -3.53
N ILE A 157 -6.52 16.36 -3.12
CA ILE A 157 -6.19 16.18 -1.70
C ILE A 157 -6.28 17.52 -0.94
N SER A 158 -5.81 18.61 -1.54
CA SER A 158 -5.94 19.95 -0.95
C SER A 158 -7.40 20.37 -0.76
N GLU A 159 -8.29 20.08 -1.71
CA GLU A 159 -9.73 20.33 -1.56
C GLU A 159 -10.34 19.53 -0.42
N ILE A 160 -10.01 18.23 -0.33
CA ILE A 160 -10.46 17.35 0.77
C ILE A 160 -9.95 17.89 2.12
N ILE A 161 -8.69 18.31 2.19
CA ILE A 161 -8.10 18.92 3.40
C ILE A 161 -8.86 20.17 3.81
N SER A 162 -9.11 21.09 2.88
CA SER A 162 -9.82 22.34 3.16
C SER A 162 -11.23 22.06 3.70
N LYS A 163 -11.98 21.18 3.03
CA LYS A 163 -13.32 20.77 3.46
C LYS A 163 -13.32 20.17 4.87
N ARG A 164 -12.35 19.31 5.19
CA ARG A 164 -12.23 18.73 6.55
C ARG A 164 -11.90 19.77 7.62
N LYS A 165 -11.01 20.73 7.30
CA LYS A 165 -10.65 21.81 8.22
C LYS A 165 -11.85 22.72 8.49
N GLU A 166 -12.62 23.07 7.47
CA GLU A 166 -13.84 23.88 7.58
C GLU A 166 -14.92 23.19 8.40
N GLN A 167 -15.15 21.90 8.15
CA GLN A 167 -16.16 21.10 8.86
C GLN A 167 -15.71 20.61 10.24
N ARG A 168 -14.45 20.87 10.63
CA ARG A 168 -13.82 20.39 11.88
C ARG A 168 -13.97 18.88 12.09
N LEU A 169 -13.88 18.11 11.00
CA LEU A 169 -14.02 16.66 11.05
C LEU A 169 -12.78 16.03 11.69
N MET A 170 -12.98 15.37 12.83
CA MET A 170 -11.94 14.67 13.59
C MET A 170 -12.03 13.17 13.35
N GLU A 171 -11.65 12.75 12.15
CA GLU A 171 -11.64 11.33 11.79
C GLU A 171 -10.34 10.64 12.23
N LYS A 172 -10.43 9.33 12.48
CA LYS A 172 -9.31 8.48 12.89
C LYS A 172 -8.70 7.70 11.72
N ASP A 173 -8.88 8.18 10.50
CA ASP A 173 -8.20 7.68 9.29
C ASP A 173 -6.80 8.30 9.15
N LEU A 174 -6.06 7.93 8.11
CA LEU A 174 -4.69 8.46 7.93
C LEU A 174 -4.67 9.99 7.82
N LEU A 175 -5.57 10.56 7.00
CA LEU A 175 -5.60 11.99 6.77
C LEU A 175 -5.89 12.76 8.07
N GLY A 176 -6.82 12.27 8.88
CA GLY A 176 -7.11 12.81 10.21
C GLY A 176 -5.91 12.75 11.15
N HIS A 177 -5.16 11.64 11.17
CA HIS A 177 -3.92 11.55 11.96
C HIS A 177 -2.87 12.57 11.51
N MET A 178 -2.72 12.79 10.20
CA MET A 178 -1.77 13.77 9.67
C MET A 178 -2.19 15.22 9.94
N LEU A 179 -3.48 15.54 9.79
CA LEU A 179 -4.02 16.89 10.05
C LEU A 179 -3.96 17.27 11.53
N ASN A 180 -4.15 16.30 12.42
CA ASN A 180 -4.14 16.50 13.87
C ASN A 180 -2.75 16.44 14.49
N TYR A 181 -1.72 16.07 13.71
CA TYR A 181 -0.36 16.03 14.21
C TYR A 181 0.13 17.43 14.62
N ARG A 182 0.72 17.50 15.81
CA ARG A 182 1.47 18.65 16.32
C ARG A 182 2.75 18.10 16.97
N ASP A 183 3.90 18.69 16.67
CA ASP A 183 5.13 18.37 17.39
C ASP A 183 5.17 19.04 18.78
N GLU A 184 6.23 18.79 19.55
CA GLU A 184 6.43 19.37 20.89
C GLU A 184 6.46 20.91 20.90
N LYS A 185 6.74 21.53 19.75
CA LYS A 185 6.77 22.98 19.55
C LYS A 185 5.48 23.50 18.91
N GLY A 186 4.47 22.65 18.75
CA GLY A 186 3.18 22.99 18.13
C GLY A 186 3.21 23.04 16.59
N LYS A 187 4.31 22.65 15.93
CA LYS A 187 4.42 22.67 14.47
C LYS A 187 3.59 21.56 13.83
N THR A 188 2.89 21.91 12.75
CA THR A 188 2.08 20.99 11.93
C THR A 188 2.86 20.46 10.74
N LEU A 189 2.33 19.42 10.10
CA LEU A 189 2.69 19.08 8.72
C LEU A 189 2.18 20.16 7.77
N THR A 190 2.91 20.40 6.69
CA THR A 190 2.42 21.23 5.58
C THR A 190 1.47 20.41 4.70
N ASP A 191 0.54 21.08 4.00
CA ASP A 191 -0.38 20.39 3.10
C ASP A 191 0.36 19.62 1.99
N GLU A 192 1.54 20.10 1.54
CA GLU A 192 2.41 19.37 0.62
C GLU A 192 2.98 18.08 1.22
N GLN A 193 3.45 18.13 2.48
CA GLN A 193 3.94 16.95 3.18
C GLN A 193 2.82 15.91 3.37
N ILE A 194 1.61 16.36 3.68
CA ILE A 194 0.44 15.48 3.82
C ILE A 194 0.12 14.84 2.47
N ALA A 195 0.01 15.62 1.40
CA ALA A 195 -0.31 15.11 0.07
C ALA A 195 0.71 14.09 -0.44
N ASP A 196 2.01 14.37 -0.33
CA ASP A 196 3.07 13.46 -0.76
C ASP A 196 3.00 12.11 -0.01
N ASN A 197 2.73 12.13 1.29
CA ASN A 197 2.63 10.91 2.10
C ASN A 197 1.34 10.14 1.85
N VAL A 198 0.22 10.83 1.62
CA VAL A 198 -1.04 10.23 1.20
C VAL A 198 -0.90 9.51 -0.14
N ILE A 199 -0.33 10.19 -1.16
CA ILE A 199 -0.03 9.57 -2.46
C ILE A 199 0.85 8.34 -2.27
N GLY A 200 1.86 8.45 -1.41
CA GLY A 200 2.74 7.35 -1.08
C GLY A 200 2.04 6.13 -0.48
N VAL A 201 1.15 6.32 0.50
CA VAL A 201 0.40 5.21 1.13
C VAL A 201 -0.57 4.57 0.15
N LEU A 202 -1.32 5.36 -0.62
CA LEU A 202 -2.19 4.83 -1.69
C LEU A 202 -1.37 4.01 -2.69
N PHE A 203 -0.16 4.48 -3.02
CA PHE A 203 0.72 3.76 -3.92
C PHE A 203 1.15 2.41 -3.40
N ALA A 204 1.59 2.36 -2.14
CA ALA A 204 2.01 1.11 -1.52
C ALA A 204 0.85 0.12 -1.33
N ALA A 205 -0.36 0.60 -1.04
CA ALA A 205 -1.49 -0.24 -0.69
C ALA A 205 -2.11 -0.98 -1.89
N GLN A 206 -2.07 -0.40 -3.09
CA GLN A 206 -2.86 -0.88 -4.23
C GLN A 206 -2.29 -2.14 -4.90
N ASP A 207 -1.15 -2.02 -5.60
CA ASP A 207 -0.66 -3.12 -6.44
C ASP A 207 -0.16 -4.31 -5.60
N THR A 208 0.36 -4.07 -4.41
CA THR A 208 0.88 -5.12 -3.54
C THR A 208 -0.24 -6.04 -3.06
N THR A 209 -1.31 -5.48 -2.49
CA THR A 209 -2.47 -6.23 -2.01
C THR A 209 -3.22 -6.88 -3.17
N ALA A 210 -3.43 -6.16 -4.28
CA ALA A 210 -4.07 -6.70 -5.47
C ALA A 210 -3.34 -7.94 -6.02
N SER A 211 -2.00 -7.89 -6.05
CA SER A 211 -1.18 -9.01 -6.50
C SER A 211 -1.28 -10.20 -5.56
N VAL A 212 -1.23 -9.99 -4.23
CA VAL A 212 -1.39 -11.08 -3.23
C VAL A 212 -2.74 -11.76 -3.40
N LEU A 213 -3.83 -10.98 -3.48
CA LEU A 213 -5.17 -11.52 -3.63
C LEU A 213 -5.32 -12.31 -4.93
N THR A 214 -4.73 -11.82 -6.03
CA THR A 214 -4.74 -12.51 -7.32
C THR A 214 -4.01 -13.87 -7.23
N TRP A 215 -2.86 -13.93 -6.56
CA TRP A 215 -2.14 -15.17 -6.33
C TRP A 215 -2.88 -16.14 -5.41
N ILE A 216 -3.53 -15.65 -4.36
CA ILE A 216 -4.40 -16.46 -3.51
C ILE A 216 -5.51 -17.11 -4.35
N LEU A 217 -6.21 -16.33 -5.18
CA LEU A 217 -7.25 -16.85 -6.07
C LEU A 217 -6.68 -17.90 -7.04
N LYS A 218 -5.49 -17.66 -7.60
CA LYS A 218 -4.81 -18.62 -8.48
C LYS A 218 -4.48 -19.93 -7.77
N TYR A 219 -3.88 -19.88 -6.59
CA TYR A 219 -3.52 -21.07 -5.83
C TYR A 219 -4.74 -21.86 -5.36
N LEU A 220 -5.82 -21.17 -4.97
CA LEU A 220 -7.09 -21.82 -4.64
C LEU A 220 -7.78 -22.45 -5.84
N HIS A 221 -7.66 -21.84 -7.02
CA HIS A 221 -8.17 -22.41 -8.25
C HIS A 221 -7.39 -23.67 -8.68
N ASP A 222 -6.06 -23.64 -8.54
CA ASP A 222 -5.20 -24.75 -8.95
C ASP A 222 -5.27 -25.95 -8.00
N ASP A 223 -5.59 -25.73 -6.71
CA ASP A 223 -5.67 -26.78 -5.68
C ASP A 223 -7.07 -26.85 -5.06
N GLN A 224 -7.86 -27.79 -5.57
CA GLN A 224 -9.23 -28.03 -5.09
C GLN A 224 -9.28 -28.46 -3.62
N LYS A 225 -8.29 -29.21 -3.12
CA LYS A 225 -8.25 -29.63 -1.71
C LYS A 225 -8.00 -28.42 -0.80
N LEU A 226 -7.12 -27.52 -1.24
CA LEU A 226 -6.87 -26.25 -0.55
C LEU A 226 -8.15 -25.40 -0.47
N LEU A 227 -8.89 -25.29 -1.58
CA LEU A 227 -10.17 -24.57 -1.63
C LEU A 227 -11.20 -25.19 -0.68
N GLU A 228 -11.35 -26.51 -0.67
CA GLU A 228 -12.27 -27.22 0.21
C GLU A 228 -11.93 -27.01 1.69
N ALA A 229 -10.64 -27.04 2.04
CA ALA A 229 -10.19 -26.79 3.41
C ALA A 229 -10.47 -25.34 3.86
N ILE A 230 -10.26 -24.34 3.00
CA ILE A 230 -10.68 -22.96 3.30
C ILE A 230 -12.19 -22.89 3.47
N LYS A 231 -12.96 -23.46 2.54
CA LYS A 231 -14.43 -23.44 2.63
C LYS A 231 -14.93 -24.04 3.94
N ALA A 232 -14.37 -25.17 4.37
CA ALA A 232 -14.73 -25.79 5.64
C ALA A 232 -14.48 -24.85 6.85
N GLU A 233 -13.34 -24.14 6.89
CA GLU A 233 -13.07 -23.13 7.92
C GLU A 233 -14.04 -21.95 7.85
N GLN A 234 -14.33 -21.45 6.65
CA GLN A 234 -15.22 -20.31 6.43
C GLN A 234 -16.70 -20.63 6.72
N MET A 235 -17.13 -21.90 6.59
CA MET A 235 -18.50 -22.31 6.94
C MET A 235 -18.82 -22.08 8.41
N ALA A 236 -17.88 -22.35 9.32
CA ALA A 236 -18.06 -22.07 10.75
C ALA A 236 -18.26 -20.57 11.01
N VAL A 237 -17.55 -19.71 10.28
CA VAL A 237 -17.70 -18.25 10.36
C VAL A 237 -19.05 -17.83 9.80
N TYR A 238 -19.45 -18.40 8.66
CA TYR A 238 -20.74 -18.14 8.01
C TYR A 238 -21.94 -18.48 8.92
N GLU A 239 -21.89 -19.61 9.61
CA GLU A 239 -22.92 -19.98 10.59
C GLU A 239 -22.94 -19.00 11.77
N ALA A 240 -21.78 -18.62 12.29
CA ALA A 240 -21.65 -17.65 13.38
C ALA A 240 -22.15 -16.24 13.00
N THR A 241 -22.11 -15.85 11.72
CA THR A 241 -22.67 -14.59 11.21
C THR A 241 -24.15 -14.68 10.84
N LYS A 242 -24.87 -15.70 11.33
CA LYS A 242 -26.28 -15.97 11.00
C LYS A 242 -26.48 -16.07 9.48
N GLN A 243 -25.63 -16.86 8.82
CA GLN A 243 -25.65 -17.07 7.37
C GLN A 243 -25.40 -15.78 6.59
N GLY A 244 -24.44 -14.96 7.05
CA GLY A 244 -24.07 -13.69 6.40
C GLY A 244 -25.03 -12.53 6.65
N LYS A 245 -25.99 -12.66 7.57
CA LYS A 245 -26.92 -11.57 7.94
C LYS A 245 -26.33 -10.57 8.93
N MET A 246 -25.23 -10.94 9.59
CA MET A 246 -24.47 -10.08 10.50
C MET A 246 -23.09 -9.81 9.92
N PRO A 247 -22.52 -8.61 10.08
CA PRO A 247 -21.20 -8.30 9.59
C PRO A 247 -20.12 -9.12 10.32
N LEU A 248 -18.99 -9.34 9.65
CA LEU A 248 -17.82 -9.94 10.24
C LEU A 248 -17.31 -9.11 11.43
N THR A 249 -16.96 -9.80 12.51
CA THR A 249 -16.34 -9.19 13.69
C THR A 249 -14.82 -9.32 13.64
N TRP A 250 -14.12 -8.42 14.33
CA TRP A 250 -12.67 -8.52 14.53
C TRP A 250 -12.23 -9.86 15.14
N GLY A 251 -13.03 -10.43 16.05
CA GLY A 251 -12.72 -11.74 16.63
C GLY A 251 -12.73 -12.84 15.56
N GLN A 252 -13.72 -12.83 14.67
CA GLN A 252 -13.85 -13.80 13.60
C GLN A 252 -12.71 -13.70 12.58
N THR A 253 -12.33 -12.48 12.14
CA THR A 253 -11.22 -12.30 11.18
C THR A 253 -9.86 -12.73 11.74
N ARG A 254 -9.71 -12.79 13.08
CA ARG A 254 -8.52 -13.30 13.76
C ARG A 254 -8.58 -14.80 14.07
N ASN A 255 -9.74 -15.42 13.92
CA ASN A 255 -9.97 -16.84 14.20
C ASN A 255 -10.14 -17.67 12.92
N MET A 256 -9.23 -17.48 11.96
CA MET A 256 -9.17 -18.23 10.69
C MET A 256 -7.74 -18.77 10.47
N PRO A 257 -7.25 -19.70 11.31
CA PRO A 257 -5.85 -20.14 11.31
C PRO A 257 -5.39 -20.81 10.01
N PHE A 258 -6.26 -21.50 9.29
CA PHE A 258 -5.95 -22.10 7.99
C PHE A 258 -5.86 -21.03 6.91
N THR A 259 -6.85 -20.15 6.80
CA THR A 259 -6.85 -19.02 5.86
C THR A 259 -5.62 -18.11 6.09
N HIS A 260 -5.26 -17.85 7.35
CA HIS A 260 -4.04 -17.11 7.69
C HIS A 260 -2.77 -17.81 7.18
N ARG A 261 -2.66 -19.14 7.31
CA ARG A 261 -1.54 -19.91 6.75
C ARG A 261 -1.51 -19.84 5.22
N VAL A 262 -2.65 -19.87 4.55
CA VAL A 262 -2.72 -19.72 3.08
C VAL A 262 -2.25 -18.33 2.65
N ILE A 263 -2.63 -17.27 3.37
CA ILE A 263 -2.14 -15.91 3.10
C ILE A 263 -0.61 -15.84 3.26
N LEU A 264 -0.07 -16.39 4.35
CA LEU A 264 1.37 -16.41 4.59
C LEU A 264 2.14 -17.21 3.52
N GLU A 265 1.62 -18.37 3.14
CA GLU A 265 2.25 -19.20 2.12
C GLU A 265 2.16 -18.57 0.72
N SER A 266 1.06 -17.89 0.43
CA SER A 266 0.91 -17.13 -0.81
C SER A 266 1.92 -15.99 -0.88
N LEU A 267 2.12 -15.27 0.23
CA LEU A 267 3.15 -14.23 0.34
C LEU A 267 4.57 -14.79 0.14
N ARG A 268 4.84 -15.99 0.68
CA ARG A 268 6.12 -16.69 0.52
C ARG A 268 6.39 -17.08 -0.93
N MET A 269 5.38 -17.60 -1.63
CA MET A 269 5.52 -18.12 -3.00
C MET A 269 5.48 -17.04 -4.07
N ALA A 270 4.62 -16.03 -3.93
CA ALA A 270 4.35 -15.06 -4.98
C ALA A 270 5.43 -13.97 -5.14
N SER A 271 6.28 -13.75 -4.10
CA SER A 271 7.36 -12.76 -4.11
C SER A 271 6.96 -11.37 -4.66
N ILE A 272 5.87 -10.82 -4.13
CA ILE A 272 5.17 -9.61 -4.61
C ILE A 272 6.10 -8.40 -4.78
N ILE A 273 7.04 -8.23 -3.84
CA ILE A 273 8.11 -7.24 -3.92
C ILE A 273 9.42 -8.00 -3.95
N SER A 274 9.94 -8.25 -5.15
CA SER A 274 11.09 -9.14 -5.33
C SER A 274 12.44 -8.51 -4.94
N PHE A 275 12.54 -7.18 -4.92
CA PHE A 275 13.79 -6.48 -4.60
C PHE A 275 13.56 -5.30 -3.66
N THR A 276 14.45 -5.14 -2.68
CA THR A 276 14.49 -3.98 -1.79
C THR A 276 15.86 -3.34 -1.91
N PHE A 277 15.95 -2.23 -2.65
CA PHE A 277 17.23 -1.58 -2.90
C PHE A 277 17.76 -0.82 -1.67
N ARG A 278 19.06 -0.96 -1.45
CA ARG A 278 19.86 -0.12 -0.57
C ARG A 278 21.03 0.48 -1.34
N GLU A 279 21.63 1.52 -0.77
CA GLU A 279 22.89 2.11 -1.23
C GLU A 279 23.90 2.06 -0.08
N ALA A 280 25.09 1.52 -0.34
CA ALA A 280 26.19 1.53 0.63
C ALA A 280 26.64 2.98 0.90
N VAL A 281 26.63 3.43 2.15
CA VAL A 281 27.06 4.81 2.50
C VAL A 281 28.55 4.92 2.77
N VAL A 282 29.22 3.78 2.93
CA VAL A 282 30.66 3.59 3.05
C VAL A 282 31.06 2.35 2.25
N ASP A 283 32.36 2.10 2.11
CA ASP A 283 32.84 0.82 1.61
C ASP A 283 32.51 -0.28 2.62
N VAL A 284 31.95 -1.40 2.16
CA VAL A 284 31.50 -2.49 3.02
C VAL A 284 32.11 -3.80 2.52
N GLU A 285 32.76 -4.55 3.40
CA GLU A 285 33.23 -5.90 3.08
C GLU A 285 32.18 -6.94 3.48
N TYR A 286 31.84 -7.84 2.58
CA TYR A 286 30.93 -8.96 2.84
C TYR A 286 31.48 -10.24 2.23
N LYS A 287 31.78 -11.24 3.07
CA LYS A 287 32.35 -12.54 2.68
C LYS A 287 33.59 -12.42 1.77
N GLY A 288 34.50 -11.48 2.08
CA GLY A 288 35.73 -11.24 1.33
C GLY A 288 35.56 -10.43 0.04
N TYR A 289 34.34 -9.96 -0.27
CA TYR A 289 34.08 -9.06 -1.40
C TYR A 289 33.87 -7.64 -0.91
N LEU A 290 34.49 -6.68 -1.60
CA LEU A 290 34.27 -5.26 -1.38
C LEU A 290 33.00 -4.79 -2.12
N ILE A 291 32.09 -4.17 -1.39
CA ILE A 291 30.95 -3.41 -1.90
C ILE A 291 31.33 -1.92 -1.78
N PRO A 292 31.69 -1.24 -2.87
CA PRO A 292 32.12 0.15 -2.79
C PRO A 292 30.98 1.10 -2.40
N LYS A 293 31.33 2.19 -1.73
CA LYS A 293 30.42 3.29 -1.40
C LYS A 293 29.65 3.77 -2.64
N GLY A 294 28.35 3.95 -2.49
CA GLY A 294 27.43 4.41 -3.54
C GLY A 294 26.88 3.30 -4.43
N TRP A 295 27.37 2.06 -4.31
CA TRP A 295 26.80 0.92 -5.02
C TRP A 295 25.44 0.53 -4.46
N LYS A 296 24.58 0.00 -5.32
CA LYS A 296 23.28 -0.53 -4.94
C LYS A 296 23.43 -1.96 -4.44
N VAL A 297 22.66 -2.32 -3.41
CA VAL A 297 22.60 -3.67 -2.83
C VAL A 297 21.16 -4.12 -2.72
#